data_AF-A0AAP0KAV6-F1
#
_entry.id   AF-A0AAP0KAV6-F1
#
_cell.length_a   1.000
_cell.length_b   1.000
_cell.length_c   1.000
_cell.angle_alpha   90.00
_cell.angle_beta   90.00
_cell.angle_gamma   90.00
#
_symmetry.space_group_name_H-M   'P 1'
#
loop_
_entity.id
_entity.type
_entity.pdbx_description
1 polymer ?
#
loop_
_entity_poly.entity_id
_entity_poly.type
_entity_poly.pdbx_seq_one_letter_code
_entity_poly.pdbx_strand_id
1 'polypeptide(L)'
;MGLDGRVFSITLDNAYTNDLSVDTLRDELNLKDLLVCKGDHFYMRCCAHILNLIVQEGMKGVGPSTVKIRESVKYVKGSQARKQKFLECVRLVSSGNKGLSQDVSTRWNSTYLMLQSAIHHRRAFQHLDLIDSNYKYCPSKVEWEKIEQFCSFLKVFYDSTLMFSDTNYPTNNLYFPAVYLCYIELKKQIEGDNEHLKVMASKMW
;
A
#
# COMPACT_ATOMS: atom_id res chain seq x y z
N MET A 1 32.68 4.37 21.72
CA MET A 1 32.22 2.98 21.92
C MET A 1 31.87 2.42 20.55
N GLY A 2 32.55 1.37 20.10
CA GLY A 2 32.24 0.70 18.83
C GLY A 2 31.03 -0.24 18.97
N LEU A 3 30.47 -0.65 17.83
CA LEU A 3 29.39 -1.65 17.74
C LEU A 3 29.93 -3.09 17.65
N ASP A 4 31.26 -3.27 17.63
CA ASP A 4 31.93 -4.56 17.49
C ASP A 4 31.46 -5.55 18.57
N GLY A 5 30.98 -6.72 18.15
CA GLY A 5 30.48 -7.77 19.04
C GLY A 5 29.14 -7.48 19.73
N ARG A 6 28.46 -6.39 19.36
CA ARG A 6 27.15 -6.01 19.94
C ARG A 6 25.99 -6.11 18.94
N VAL A 7 26.25 -6.59 17.72
CA VAL A 7 25.24 -6.76 16.67
C VAL A 7 24.80 -8.22 16.64
N PHE A 8 23.52 -8.47 16.89
CA PHE A 8 22.93 -9.81 16.83
C PHE A 8 22.29 -10.10 15.46
N SER A 9 21.50 -9.16 14.94
CA SER A 9 20.80 -9.29 13.66
C SER A 9 20.69 -7.94 12.96
N ILE A 10 20.53 -7.98 11.64
CA ILE A 10 20.29 -6.84 10.76
C ILE A 10 19.05 -7.13 9.91
N THR A 11 18.16 -6.14 9.77
CA THR A 11 17.01 -6.21 8.87
C THR A 11 17.20 -5.21 7.75
N LEU A 12 17.18 -5.66 6.49
CA LEU A 12 17.33 -4.81 5.30
C LEU A 12 16.16 -5.01 4.33
N ASP A 13 15.98 -4.09 3.38
CA ASP A 13 15.03 -4.26 2.29
C ASP A 13 15.48 -5.37 1.31
N ASN A 14 14.57 -5.79 0.43
CA ASN A 14 14.79 -6.94 -0.45
C ASN A 14 15.54 -6.55 -1.73
N ALA A 15 16.76 -6.02 -1.57
CA ALA A 15 17.64 -5.65 -2.67
C ALA A 15 18.83 -6.61 -2.77
N TYR A 16 19.17 -7.07 -3.97
CA TYR A 16 20.27 -8.01 -4.20
C TYR A 16 21.62 -7.52 -3.65
N THR A 17 21.88 -6.21 -3.70
CA THR A 17 23.09 -5.59 -3.16
C THR A 17 23.22 -5.75 -1.65
N ASN A 18 22.11 -5.91 -0.94
CA ASN A 18 22.11 -6.13 0.50
C ASN A 18 22.61 -7.53 0.84
N ASP A 19 22.23 -8.54 0.06
CA ASP A 19 22.62 -9.94 0.30
C ASP A 19 24.16 -10.06 0.29
N LEU A 20 24.82 -9.52 -0.74
CA LEU A 20 26.30 -9.51 -0.83
C LEU A 20 26.97 -8.77 0.34
N SER A 21 26.41 -7.62 0.71
CA SER A 21 26.98 -6.78 1.77
C SER A 21 26.84 -7.44 3.15
N VAL A 22 25.70 -8.09 3.37
CA VAL A 22 25.40 -8.83 4.60
C VAL A 22 26.25 -10.08 4.71
N ASP A 23 26.44 -10.82 3.62
CA ASP A 23 27.29 -12.02 3.62
C ASP A 23 28.74 -11.65 3.93
N THR A 24 29.27 -10.61 3.27
CA THR A 24 30.62 -10.08 3.57
C THR A 24 30.76 -9.68 5.04
N LEU A 25 29.76 -8.97 5.59
CA LEU A 25 29.77 -8.57 7.00
C LEU A 25 29.65 -9.77 7.95
N ARG A 26 28.81 -10.76 7.60
CA ARG A 26 28.63 -11.99 8.38
C ARG A 26 29.94 -12.75 8.46
N ASP A 27 30.65 -12.90 7.34
CA ASP A 27 31.93 -13.60 7.26
C ASP A 27 32.99 -12.93 8.13
N GLU A 28 33.14 -11.61 8.03
CA GLU A 28 34.06 -10.82 8.86
C GLU A 28 33.78 -10.94 10.37
N LEU A 29 32.51 -10.93 10.77
CA LEU A 29 32.13 -11.07 12.16
C LEU A 29 32.27 -12.52 12.67
N ASN A 30 32.03 -13.51 11.80
CA ASN A 30 32.25 -14.93 12.11
C ASN A 30 33.74 -15.26 12.26
N LEU A 31 34.62 -14.65 11.45
CA LEU A 31 36.08 -14.79 11.59
C LEU A 31 36.59 -14.31 12.95
N LYS A 32 35.90 -13.33 13.54
CA LYS A 32 36.19 -12.77 14.86
C LYS A 32 35.42 -13.45 16.00
N ASP A 33 34.65 -14.50 15.69
CA ASP A 33 33.75 -15.22 16.61
C ASP A 33 32.77 -14.30 17.36
N LEU A 34 32.28 -13.26 16.68
CA LEU A 34 31.41 -12.23 17.26
C LEU A 34 29.91 -12.50 17.08
N LEU A 35 29.53 -13.53 16.30
CA LEU A 35 28.12 -13.86 16.03
C LEU A 35 27.68 -15.13 16.75
N VAL A 36 26.48 -15.05 17.33
CA VAL A 36 25.78 -16.20 17.91
C VAL A 36 25.39 -17.19 16.80
N CYS A 37 25.52 -18.48 17.06
CA CYS A 37 25.16 -19.56 16.12
C CYS A 37 25.75 -19.35 14.71
N LYS A 38 26.99 -18.83 14.61
CA LYS A 38 27.66 -18.56 13.32
C LYS A 38 26.84 -17.68 12.35
N GLY A 39 25.94 -16.86 12.89
CA GLY A 39 25.15 -15.91 12.12
C GLY A 39 23.90 -16.49 11.45
N ASP A 40 23.41 -17.67 11.87
CA ASP A 40 22.18 -18.31 11.33
C ASP A 40 20.95 -17.37 11.35
N HIS A 41 20.91 -16.42 12.28
CA HIS A 41 19.83 -15.43 12.42
C HIS A 41 20.30 -13.99 12.20
N PHE A 42 21.47 -13.82 11.59
CA PHE A 42 22.10 -12.51 11.43
C PHE A 42 21.34 -11.60 10.45
N TYR A 43 20.61 -12.19 9.49
CA TYR A 43 19.94 -11.45 8.44
C TYR A 43 18.46 -11.80 8.34
N MET A 44 17.62 -10.77 8.33
CA MET A 44 16.20 -10.89 8.01
C MET A 44 15.82 -9.88 6.93
N ARG A 45 14.90 -10.27 6.05
CA ARG A 45 14.32 -9.35 5.07
C ARG A 45 13.21 -8.51 5.72
N CYS A 46 13.09 -7.26 5.29
CA CYS A 46 12.06 -6.37 5.78
C CYS A 46 10.67 -6.83 5.35
N CYS A 47 9.83 -7.18 6.33
CA CYS A 47 8.48 -7.70 6.10
C CYS A 47 7.57 -6.67 5.43
N ALA A 48 7.68 -5.39 5.82
CA ALA A 48 6.97 -4.30 5.16
C ALA A 48 7.34 -4.18 3.67
N HIS A 49 8.61 -4.44 3.34
CA HIS A 49 9.07 -4.42 1.95
C HIS A 49 8.52 -5.62 1.16
N ILE A 50 8.55 -6.83 1.72
CA ILE A 50 7.96 -8.03 1.09
C ILE A 50 6.46 -7.81 0.84
N LEU A 51 5.73 -7.33 1.85
CA LEU A 51 4.30 -7.06 1.73
C LEU A 51 4.01 -6.00 0.66
N ASN A 52 4.86 -4.97 0.56
CA ASN A 52 4.79 -3.99 -0.52
C ASN A 52 4.95 -4.64 -1.91
N LEU A 53 5.90 -5.55 -2.10
CA LEU A 53 6.08 -6.26 -3.38
C LEU A 53 4.83 -7.09 -3.73
N ILE A 54 4.31 -7.85 -2.77
CA ILE A 54 3.09 -8.67 -2.95
C ILE A 54 1.91 -7.79 -3.42
N VAL A 55 1.62 -6.70 -2.70
CA VAL A 55 0.48 -5.83 -3.04
C VAL A 55 0.68 -5.16 -4.40
N GLN A 56 1.91 -4.74 -4.72
CA GLN A 56 2.19 -4.14 -6.02
C GLN A 56 1.90 -5.10 -7.18
N GLU A 57 2.21 -6.40 -7.06
CA GLU A 57 1.86 -7.40 -8.07
C GLU A 57 0.35 -7.53 -8.27
N GLY A 58 -0.43 -7.57 -7.19
CA GLY A 58 -1.90 -7.58 -7.27
C GLY A 58 -2.46 -6.32 -7.93
N MET A 59 -1.91 -5.15 -7.59
CA MET A 59 -2.41 -3.87 -8.08
C MET A 59 -2.21 -3.63 -9.58
N LYS A 60 -1.31 -4.38 -10.25
CA LYS A 60 -1.15 -4.32 -11.71
C LYS A 60 -2.46 -4.61 -12.47
N GLY A 61 -3.38 -5.37 -11.88
CA GLY A 61 -4.68 -5.70 -12.49
C GLY A 61 -5.76 -4.60 -12.41
N VAL A 62 -5.59 -3.60 -11.54
CA VAL A 62 -6.61 -2.56 -11.24
C VAL A 62 -6.33 -1.24 -11.99
N GLY A 63 -5.40 -1.29 -12.95
CA GLY A 63 -4.82 -0.12 -13.63
C GLY A 63 -5.83 0.92 -14.12
N PRO A 64 -6.83 0.58 -14.96
CA PRO A 64 -7.69 1.57 -15.60
C PRO A 64 -8.51 2.43 -14.62
N SER A 65 -9.17 1.80 -13.64
CA SER A 65 -10.00 2.52 -12.65
C SER A 65 -9.13 3.36 -11.71
N THR A 66 -7.96 2.84 -11.32
CA THR A 66 -6.99 3.61 -10.51
C THR A 66 -6.45 4.82 -11.27
N VAL A 67 -6.18 4.69 -12.57
CA VAL A 67 -5.73 5.80 -13.43
C VAL A 67 -6.81 6.88 -13.52
N LYS A 68 -8.08 6.53 -13.72
CA LYS A 68 -9.17 7.52 -13.72
C LYS A 68 -9.23 8.31 -12.41
N ILE A 69 -9.19 7.62 -11.26
CA ILE A 69 -9.16 8.30 -9.95
C ILE A 69 -7.96 9.25 -9.84
N ARG A 70 -6.78 8.80 -10.27
CA ARG A 70 -5.56 9.62 -10.25
C ARG A 70 -5.73 10.89 -11.09
N GLU A 71 -6.27 10.76 -12.30
CA GLU A 71 -6.53 11.91 -13.17
C GLU A 71 -7.64 12.82 -12.62
N SER A 72 -8.66 12.28 -11.94
CA SER A 72 -9.65 13.08 -11.22
C SER A 72 -9.03 13.90 -10.10
N VAL A 73 -8.16 13.29 -9.29
CA VAL A 73 -7.46 14.00 -8.22
C VAL A 73 -6.51 15.08 -8.78
N LYS A 74 -5.76 14.76 -9.85
CA LYS A 74 -4.92 15.74 -10.56
C LYS A 74 -5.74 16.88 -11.14
N TYR A 75 -6.91 16.60 -11.73
CA TYR A 75 -7.80 17.62 -12.28
C TYR A 75 -8.22 18.62 -11.21
N VAL A 76 -8.71 18.12 -10.08
CA VAL A 76 -9.15 18.96 -8.94
C VAL A 76 -7.98 19.78 -8.38
N LYS A 77 -6.81 19.17 -8.22
CA LYS A 77 -5.62 19.83 -7.66
C LYS A 77 -4.89 20.74 -8.65
N GLY A 78 -5.15 20.62 -9.94
CA GLY A 78 -4.39 21.31 -10.98
C GLY A 78 -4.63 22.82 -11.08
N SER A 79 -5.61 23.38 -10.35
CA SER A 79 -5.79 24.83 -10.25
C SER A 79 -6.66 25.21 -9.06
N GLN A 80 -6.53 26.44 -8.57
CA GLN A 80 -7.37 26.95 -7.49
C GLN A 80 -8.86 26.98 -7.89
N ALA A 81 -9.19 27.35 -9.13
CA ALA A 81 -10.58 27.39 -9.62
C ALA A 81 -11.24 25.99 -9.60
N ARG A 82 -10.56 24.96 -10.14
CA ARG A 82 -11.04 23.57 -10.11
C ARG A 82 -11.18 23.03 -8.68
N LYS A 83 -10.24 23.37 -7.79
CA LYS A 83 -10.31 23.04 -6.37
C LYS A 83 -11.55 23.66 -5.71
N GLN A 84 -11.84 24.94 -5.96
CA GLN A 84 -13.03 25.60 -5.39
C GLN A 84 -14.34 25.00 -5.91
N LYS A 85 -14.46 24.75 -7.22
CA LYS A 85 -15.62 24.06 -7.80
C LYS A 85 -15.85 22.68 -7.16
N PHE A 86 -14.78 21.91 -6.94
CA PHE A 86 -14.90 20.62 -6.27
C PHE A 86 -15.34 20.78 -4.81
N LEU A 87 -14.77 21.74 -4.07
CA LEU A 87 -15.19 22.02 -2.69
C LEU A 87 -16.67 22.45 -2.60
N GLU A 88 -17.19 23.17 -3.58
CA GLU A 88 -18.62 23.45 -3.71
C GLU A 88 -19.42 22.15 -3.87
N CYS A 89 -18.99 21.23 -4.74
CA CYS A 89 -19.62 19.92 -4.88
C CYS A 89 -19.59 19.13 -3.57
N VAL A 90 -18.45 19.13 -2.84
CA VAL A 90 -18.32 18.46 -1.53
C VAL A 90 -19.32 19.00 -0.53
N ARG A 91 -19.50 20.33 -0.45
CA ARG A 91 -20.45 20.98 0.45
C ARG A 91 -21.91 20.62 0.16
N LEU A 92 -22.25 20.31 -1.10
CA LEU A 92 -23.61 19.93 -1.49
C LEU A 92 -23.96 18.48 -1.14
N VAL A 93 -22.96 17.59 -1.06
CA VAL A 93 -23.20 16.14 -0.98
C VAL A 93 -22.70 15.48 0.31
N SER A 94 -21.91 16.21 1.10
CA SER A 94 -21.27 15.68 2.31
C SER A 94 -21.00 16.77 3.34
N SER A 95 -20.98 16.39 4.60
CA SER A 95 -20.71 17.29 5.74
C SER A 95 -19.24 17.25 6.19
N GLY A 96 -18.35 16.56 5.45
CA GLY A 96 -16.97 16.31 5.83
C GLY A 96 -15.97 17.27 5.18
N ASN A 97 -14.85 17.51 5.88
CA ASN A 97 -13.76 18.37 5.40
C ASN A 97 -12.46 17.58 5.12
N LYS A 98 -12.59 16.28 4.79
CA LYS A 98 -11.42 15.45 4.46
C LYS A 98 -10.84 15.90 3.12
N GLY A 99 -9.53 16.10 3.06
CA GLY A 99 -8.85 16.45 1.81
C GLY A 99 -8.73 15.27 0.84
N LEU A 100 -8.54 15.58 -0.45
CA LEU A 100 -8.12 14.61 -1.45
C LEU A 100 -6.62 14.29 -1.31
N SER A 101 -6.27 13.00 -1.28
CA SER A 101 -4.90 12.52 -1.30
C SER A 101 -4.48 12.22 -2.74
N GLN A 102 -3.32 12.72 -3.17
CA GLN A 102 -2.71 12.31 -4.44
C GLN A 102 -1.68 11.23 -4.14
N ASP A 103 -1.64 10.20 -4.97
CA ASP A 103 -0.72 9.10 -4.77
C ASP A 103 0.71 9.43 -5.22
N VAL A 104 1.64 8.65 -4.70
CA VAL A 104 2.98 8.44 -5.24
C VAL A 104 2.95 7.07 -5.91
N SER A 105 3.09 7.03 -7.23
CA SER A 105 2.87 5.81 -8.03
C SER A 105 3.76 4.63 -7.64
N THR A 106 4.91 4.89 -7.02
CA THR A 106 5.86 3.87 -6.53
C THR A 106 5.54 3.35 -5.12
N ARG A 107 4.53 3.92 -4.42
CA ARG A 107 4.15 3.55 -3.05
C ARG A 107 2.68 3.18 -2.98
N TRP A 108 2.39 1.88 -2.91
CA TRP A 108 1.02 1.38 -2.93
C TRP A 108 0.14 1.95 -1.79
N ASN A 109 0.70 2.16 -0.59
CA ASN A 109 -0.02 2.78 0.55
C ASN A 109 -0.63 4.13 0.18
N SER A 110 0.11 4.95 -0.55
CA SER A 110 -0.37 6.26 -1.00
C SER A 110 -1.47 6.14 -2.06
N THR A 111 -1.40 5.09 -2.90
CA THR A 111 -2.47 4.77 -3.86
C THR A 111 -3.72 4.30 -3.13
N TYR A 112 -3.60 3.41 -2.15
CA TYR A 112 -4.70 2.99 -1.29
C TYR A 112 -5.39 4.17 -0.60
N LEU A 113 -4.61 5.09 -0.01
CA LEU A 113 -5.14 6.31 0.62
C LEU A 113 -5.83 7.26 -0.37
N MET A 114 -5.29 7.39 -1.60
CA MET A 114 -5.95 8.14 -2.67
C MET A 114 -7.30 7.51 -3.03
N LEU A 115 -7.37 6.18 -3.20
CA LEU A 115 -8.61 5.49 -3.52
C LEU A 115 -9.65 5.64 -2.41
N GLN A 116 -9.26 5.43 -1.14
CA GLN A 116 -10.12 5.63 0.03
C GLN A 116 -10.67 7.06 0.11
N SER A 117 -9.80 8.05 -0.09
CA SER A 117 -10.21 9.46 -0.13
C SER A 117 -11.16 9.72 -1.31
N ALA A 118 -10.92 9.14 -2.48
CA ALA A 118 -11.78 9.33 -3.64
C ALA A 118 -13.15 8.66 -3.47
N ILE A 119 -13.22 7.45 -2.89
CA ILE A 119 -14.48 6.79 -2.52
C ILE A 119 -15.30 7.69 -1.59
N HIS A 120 -14.66 8.28 -0.57
CA HIS A 120 -15.34 9.21 0.34
C HIS A 120 -15.99 10.40 -0.39
N HIS A 121 -15.37 10.84 -1.49
CA HIS A 121 -15.85 11.96 -2.31
C HIS A 121 -16.54 11.52 -3.60
N ARG A 122 -16.97 10.26 -3.72
CA ARG A 122 -17.60 9.70 -4.94
C ARG A 122 -18.72 10.60 -5.48
N ARG A 123 -19.63 11.02 -4.60
CA ARG A 123 -20.74 11.92 -4.98
C ARG A 123 -20.26 13.27 -5.48
N ALA A 124 -19.23 13.84 -4.86
CA ALA A 124 -18.69 15.14 -5.27
C ALA A 124 -18.06 15.05 -6.67
N PHE A 125 -17.36 13.96 -6.98
CA PHE A 125 -16.87 13.70 -8.34
C PHE A 125 -18.00 13.54 -9.36
N GLN A 126 -19.07 12.83 -9.00
CA GLN A 126 -20.24 12.68 -9.88
C GLN A 126 -20.93 14.03 -10.15
N HIS A 127 -21.06 14.89 -9.13
CA HIS A 127 -21.59 16.24 -9.31
C HIS A 127 -20.66 17.11 -10.16
N LEU A 128 -19.35 17.02 -9.95
CA LEU A 128 -18.36 17.75 -10.76
C LEU A 128 -18.48 17.39 -12.25
N ASP A 129 -18.74 16.12 -12.57
CA ASP A 129 -18.95 15.61 -13.94
C ASP A 129 -20.17 16.23 -14.62
N LEU A 130 -21.20 16.56 -13.85
CA LEU A 130 -22.41 17.20 -14.35
C LEU A 130 -22.21 18.71 -14.61
N ILE A 131 -21.39 19.39 -13.80
CA ILE A 131 -21.29 20.86 -13.83
C ILE A 131 -20.05 21.39 -14.55
N ASP A 132 -19.00 20.58 -14.73
CA ASP A 132 -17.76 20.99 -15.37
C ASP A 132 -17.48 20.13 -16.61
N SER A 133 -17.82 20.67 -17.78
CA SER A 133 -17.65 19.97 -19.05
C SER A 133 -16.19 19.62 -19.38
N ASN A 134 -15.20 20.24 -18.71
CA ASN A 134 -13.78 19.92 -18.89
C ASN A 134 -13.33 18.71 -18.06
N TYR A 135 -14.12 18.28 -17.06
CA TYR A 135 -13.82 17.09 -16.29
C TYR A 135 -14.29 15.85 -17.06
N LYS A 136 -13.36 14.93 -17.34
CA LYS A 136 -13.59 13.74 -18.21
C LYS A 136 -13.19 12.41 -17.58
N TYR A 137 -12.82 12.42 -16.30
CA TYR A 137 -12.18 11.29 -15.64
C TYR A 137 -13.08 10.60 -14.61
N CYS A 138 -14.36 10.97 -14.52
CA CYS A 138 -15.28 10.36 -13.56
C CYS A 138 -15.40 8.85 -13.81
N PRO A 139 -15.12 8.00 -12.80
CA PRO A 139 -15.38 6.59 -12.92
C PRO A 139 -16.88 6.31 -13.06
N SER A 140 -17.21 5.29 -13.84
CA SER A 140 -18.56 4.75 -13.96
C SER A 140 -19.00 4.06 -12.66
N LYS A 141 -20.30 3.77 -12.54
CA LYS A 141 -20.86 3.05 -11.38
C LYS A 141 -20.13 1.73 -11.11
N VAL A 142 -19.88 0.93 -12.15
CA VAL A 142 -19.20 -0.36 -12.07
C VAL A 142 -17.74 -0.19 -11.65
N GLU A 143 -17.06 0.85 -12.14
CA GLU A 143 -15.66 1.12 -11.73
C GLU A 143 -15.58 1.53 -10.26
N TRP A 144 -16.52 2.34 -9.76
CA TRP A 144 -16.59 2.68 -8.34
C TRP A 144 -16.79 1.45 -7.46
N GLU A 145 -17.73 0.57 -7.82
CA GLU A 145 -17.98 -0.68 -7.09
C GLU A 145 -16.73 -1.58 -7.05
N LYS A 146 -16.00 -1.68 -8.17
CA LYS A 146 -14.72 -2.39 -8.22
C LYS A 146 -13.67 -1.76 -7.31
N ILE A 147 -13.51 -0.43 -7.34
CA ILE A 147 -12.55 0.29 -6.47
C ILE A 147 -12.88 0.05 -4.99
N GLU A 148 -14.15 0.09 -4.60
CA GLU A 148 -14.62 -0.19 -3.24
C GLU A 148 -14.27 -1.63 -2.81
N GLN A 149 -14.51 -2.62 -3.68
CA GLN A 149 -14.15 -4.02 -3.43
C GLN A 149 -12.64 -4.21 -3.26
N PHE A 150 -11.82 -3.62 -4.15
CA PHE A 150 -10.36 -3.67 -4.04
C PHE A 150 -9.86 -3.02 -2.75
N CYS A 151 -10.40 -1.85 -2.40
CA CYS A 151 -10.07 -1.17 -1.16
C CYS A 151 -10.45 -1.99 0.08
N SER A 152 -11.59 -2.67 0.06
CA SER A 152 -11.99 -3.56 1.14
C SER A 152 -11.00 -4.72 1.30
N PHE A 153 -10.62 -5.36 0.20
CA PHE A 153 -9.64 -6.46 0.17
C PHE A 153 -8.25 -6.01 0.63
N LEU A 154 -7.75 -4.88 0.12
CA LEU A 154 -6.42 -4.36 0.43
C LEU A 154 -6.27 -3.85 1.86
N LYS A 155 -7.37 -3.66 2.60
CA LYS A 155 -7.33 -3.08 3.94
C LYS A 155 -6.46 -3.90 4.90
N VAL A 156 -6.52 -5.23 4.87
CA VAL A 156 -5.71 -6.07 5.78
C VAL A 156 -4.21 -5.89 5.55
N PHE A 157 -3.80 -5.71 4.29
CA PHE A 157 -2.41 -5.46 3.92
C PHE A 157 -1.97 -4.07 4.37
N TYR A 158 -2.88 -3.10 4.32
CA TYR A 158 -2.58 -1.71 4.67
C TYR A 158 -2.37 -1.60 6.17
N ASP A 159 -3.29 -2.18 6.93
CA ASP A 159 -3.20 -2.25 8.39
C ASP A 159 -1.93 -3.01 8.83
N SER A 160 -1.61 -4.12 8.17
CA SER A 160 -0.37 -4.88 8.41
C SER A 160 0.89 -4.07 8.10
N THR A 161 0.89 -3.28 7.02
CA THR A 161 2.03 -2.43 6.66
C THR A 161 2.23 -1.31 7.67
N LEU A 162 1.15 -0.67 8.14
CA LEU A 162 1.23 0.33 9.19
C LEU A 162 1.80 -0.26 10.48
N MET A 163 1.34 -1.44 10.85
CA MET A 163 1.83 -2.15 12.03
C MET A 163 3.32 -2.49 11.94
N PHE A 164 3.82 -2.91 10.77
CA PHE A 164 5.26 -3.17 10.57
C PHE A 164 6.11 -1.91 10.48
N SER A 165 5.50 -0.77 10.15
CA SER A 165 6.20 0.51 9.99
C SER A 165 6.22 1.34 11.28
N ASP A 166 5.59 0.87 12.36
CA ASP A 166 5.60 1.55 13.64
C ASP A 166 6.98 1.46 14.31
N THR A 167 7.40 2.54 14.96
CA THR A 167 8.69 2.65 15.64
C THR A 167 8.55 2.81 17.14
N ASN A 168 7.33 2.89 17.67
CA ASN A 168 7.08 3.18 19.08
C ASN A 168 7.09 1.94 19.98
N TYR A 169 7.05 0.74 19.39
CA TYR A 169 7.08 -0.54 20.10
C TYR A 169 7.73 -1.64 19.25
N PRO A 170 8.16 -2.76 19.85
CA PRO A 170 8.65 -3.90 19.09
C PRO A 170 7.57 -4.46 18.16
N THR A 171 7.88 -4.54 16.86
CA THR A 171 6.94 -5.02 15.84
C THR A 171 7.19 -6.46 15.42
N ASN A 172 8.36 -7.04 15.76
CA ASN A 172 8.78 -8.36 15.28
C ASN A 172 7.83 -9.49 15.75
N ASN A 173 7.35 -9.44 16.99
CA ASN A 173 6.39 -10.41 17.53
C ASN A 173 5.00 -10.33 16.87
N LEU A 174 4.71 -9.26 16.12
CA LEU A 174 3.44 -9.07 15.42
C LEU A 174 3.49 -9.60 13.98
N TYR A 175 4.67 -10.00 13.49
CA TYR A 175 4.86 -10.52 12.13
C TYR A 175 3.88 -11.64 11.78
N PHE A 176 3.91 -12.73 12.58
CA PHE A 176 3.13 -13.92 12.28
C PHE A 176 1.62 -13.64 12.29
N PRO A 177 1.03 -12.97 13.31
CA PRO A 177 -0.38 -12.61 13.29
C PRO A 177 -0.80 -11.82 12.04
N ALA A 178 -0.05 -10.79 11.65
CA ALA A 178 -0.43 -9.97 10.50
C ALA A 178 -0.30 -10.69 9.15
N VAL A 179 0.78 -11.44 8.95
CA VAL A 179 0.94 -12.24 7.73
C VAL A 179 -0.12 -13.33 7.65
N TYR A 180 -0.47 -13.95 8.77
CA TYR A 180 -1.54 -14.95 8.82
C TYR A 180 -2.89 -14.33 8.44
N LEU A 181 -3.21 -13.12 8.90
CA LEU A 181 -4.43 -12.41 8.48
C LEU A 181 -4.43 -12.11 6.96
N CYS A 182 -3.29 -11.68 6.40
CA CYS A 182 -3.15 -11.48 4.96
C CYS A 182 -3.36 -12.80 4.19
N TYR A 183 -2.77 -13.91 4.67
CA TYR A 183 -2.93 -15.24 4.10
C TYR A 183 -4.39 -15.70 4.07
N ILE A 184 -5.11 -15.53 5.20
CA ILE A 184 -6.52 -15.89 5.29
C ILE A 184 -7.37 -15.08 4.31
N GLU A 185 -7.12 -13.78 4.20
CA GLU A 185 -7.86 -12.93 3.26
C GLU A 185 -7.55 -13.32 1.80
N LEU A 186 -6.29 -13.61 1.45
CA LEU A 186 -5.94 -14.11 0.12
C LEU A 186 -6.68 -15.41 -0.22
N LYS A 187 -6.63 -16.38 0.70
CA LYS A 187 -7.27 -17.69 0.50
C LYS A 187 -8.77 -17.53 0.28
N LYS A 188 -9.42 -16.71 1.11
CA LYS A 188 -10.84 -16.38 0.99
C LYS A 188 -11.19 -15.78 -0.38
N GLN A 189 -10.37 -14.86 -0.91
CA GLN A 189 -10.62 -14.27 -2.22
C GLN A 189 -10.35 -15.23 -3.38
N ILE A 190 -9.35 -16.11 -3.25
CA ILE A 190 -9.05 -17.17 -4.24
C ILE A 190 -10.21 -18.17 -4.35
N GLU A 191 -10.81 -18.55 -3.22
CA GLU A 191 -11.92 -19.50 -3.15
C GLU A 191 -13.29 -18.85 -3.41
N GLY A 192 -13.35 -17.52 -3.51
CA GLY A 192 -14.61 -16.77 -3.67
C GLY A 192 -15.11 -16.66 -5.11
N ASP A 193 -16.29 -16.03 -5.25
CA ASP A 193 -16.98 -15.87 -6.55
C ASP A 193 -16.59 -14.59 -7.31
N ASN A 194 -15.93 -13.64 -6.63
CA ASN A 194 -15.54 -12.38 -7.27
C ASN A 194 -14.29 -12.57 -8.14
N GLU A 195 -14.50 -12.75 -9.44
CA GLU A 195 -13.44 -13.03 -10.40
C GLU A 195 -12.33 -11.96 -10.41
N HIS A 196 -12.68 -10.69 -10.20
CA HIS A 196 -11.69 -9.61 -10.15
C HIS A 196 -10.78 -9.71 -8.91
N LEU A 197 -11.36 -10.03 -7.75
CA LEU A 197 -10.58 -10.23 -6.52
C LEU A 197 -9.79 -11.54 -6.56
N LYS A 198 -10.34 -12.59 -7.17
CA LYS A 198 -9.66 -13.87 -7.36
C LYS A 198 -8.39 -13.73 -8.20
N VAL A 199 -8.47 -13.04 -9.33
CA VAL A 199 -7.30 -12.76 -10.19
C VAL A 199 -6.26 -11.94 -9.44
N MET A 200 -6.69 -10.94 -8.67
CA MET A 200 -5.78 -10.11 -7.88
C MET A 200 -5.11 -10.92 -6.77
N ALA A 201 -5.86 -11.68 -5.99
CA ALA A 201 -5.36 -12.51 -4.91
C ALA A 201 -4.43 -13.62 -5.42
N SER A 202 -4.72 -14.23 -6.56
CA SER A 202 -3.86 -15.25 -7.18
C SER A 202 -2.50 -14.70 -7.60
N LYS A 203 -2.39 -13.41 -7.94
CA LYS A 203 -1.10 -12.74 -8.21
C LYS A 203 -0.33 -12.35 -6.95
N MET A 204 -1.03 -12.28 -5.83
CA MET A 204 -0.48 -11.92 -4.51
C MET A 204 -0.15 -13.15 -3.66
N TRP A 205 -0.48 -14.35 -4.16
CA TRP A 205 -0.22 -15.64 -3.51
C TRP A 205 1.23 -16.08 -3.74
#